data_AF-E1QT05-F1
#
_entry.id   AF-E1QT05-F1
#
_cell.length_a   1.000
_cell.length_b   1.000
_cell.length_c   1.000
_cell.angle_alpha   90.00
_cell.angle_beta   90.00
_cell.angle_gamma   90.00
#
_symmetry.space_group_name_H-M   'P 1'
#
loop_
_entity.id
_entity.type
_entity.pdbx_description
1 polymer ?
#
loop_
_entity_poly.entity_id
_entity_poly.type
_entity_poly.pdbx_seq_one_letter_code
_entity_poly.pdbx_strand_id
1 'polypeptide(L)' 'MVSKAVIRYIEELLNPYSTYYSDGVLNSEGMTLLRIIAREVLREYPALKPRFAKARRRRDYEYVSSLLNEVISYLSQYSQ' A
#
# COMPACT_ATOMS: atom_id res chain seq x y z
N MET A 1 -15.42 -2.36 -4.03
CA MET A 1 -14.75 -3.67 -3.97
C MET A 1 -13.40 -3.58 -4.68
N VAL A 2 -12.31 -3.72 -3.92
CA VAL A 2 -10.94 -3.64 -4.43
C VAL A 2 -10.61 -4.87 -5.30
N SER A 3 -9.88 -4.66 -6.40
CA SER A 3 -9.56 -5.74 -7.33
C SER A 3 -8.57 -6.76 -6.74
N LYS A 4 -8.65 -8.02 -7.18
CA LYS A 4 -7.69 -9.08 -6.79
C LYS A 4 -6.24 -8.71 -7.10
N ALA A 5 -6.01 -7.91 -8.15
CA ALA A 5 -4.67 -7.43 -8.50
C ALA A 5 -4.11 -6.48 -7.43
N VAL A 6 -4.94 -5.59 -6.88
CA VAL A 6 -4.51 -4.66 -5.82
C VAL A 6 -4.14 -5.42 -4.54
N ILE A 7 -4.89 -6.46 -4.18
CA ILE A 7 -4.53 -7.32 -3.04
C ILE A 7 -3.15 -7.95 -3.25
N ARG A 8 -2.87 -8.49 -4.43
CA ARG A 8 -1.54 -9.04 -4.75
C ARG A 8 -0.44 -7.98 -4.65
N TYR A 9 -0.68 -6.75 -5.12
CA TYR A 9 0.30 -5.67 -4.96
C TYR A 9 0.53 -5.30 -3.49
N ILE A 10 -0.51 -5.37 -2.65
CA ILE A 10 -0.38 -5.16 -1.21
C ILE A 10 0.49 -6.26 -0.61
N GLU A 11 0.24 -7.52 -0.94
CA GLU A 11 1.03 -8.68 -0.46
C GLU A 11 2.50 -8.57 -0.88
N GLU A 12 2.78 -8.18 -2.13
CA GLU A 12 4.13 -7.95 -2.63
C GLU A 12 4.86 -6.85 -1.84
N LEU A 13 4.19 -5.74 -1.56
CA LEU A 13 4.79 -4.64 -0.80
C LEU A 13 4.91 -4.92 0.71
N LEU A 14 4.19 -5.93 1.22
CA LEU A 14 4.33 -6.44 2.59
C LEU A 14 5.45 -7.47 2.73
N ASN A 15 6.04 -7.95 1.62
CA ASN A 15 7.22 -8.79 1.66
C ASN A 15 8.50 -7.93 1.80
N PRO A 16 9.26 -8.02 2.91
CA PRO A 16 10.46 -7.21 3.13
C PRO A 16 11.60 -7.54 2.15
N TYR A 17 11.56 -8.71 1.50
CA TYR A 17 12.54 -9.14 0.50
C TYR A 17 12.06 -8.92 -0.94
N SER A 18 10.97 -8.17 -1.13
CA SER A 18 10.45 -7.86 -2.46
C SER A 18 11.43 -7.01 -3.27
N THR A 19 11.49 -7.28 -4.57
CA THR A 19 12.29 -6.51 -5.55
C THR A 19 11.81 -5.06 -5.70
N TYR A 20 10.64 -4.71 -5.13
CA TYR A 20 10.11 -3.35 -5.09
C TYR A 20 10.81 -2.45 -4.06
N TYR A 21 11.69 -3.01 -3.23
CA TYR A 21 12.54 -2.26 -2.32
C TYR A 21 13.99 -2.26 -2.78
N SER A 22 14.67 -1.14 -2.58
CA SER A 22 16.10 -0.97 -2.78
C SER A 22 16.62 -0.18 -1.59
N ASP A 23 17.63 -0.72 -0.88
CA ASP A 23 18.16 -0.14 0.36
C ASP A 23 17.08 0.17 1.41
N GLY A 24 16.07 -0.70 1.52
CA GLY A 24 14.98 -0.59 2.50
C GLY A 24 13.88 0.43 2.16
N VAL A 25 13.94 1.08 0.99
CA VAL A 25 12.92 2.03 0.52
C VAL A 25 12.31 1.60 -0.82
N LEU A 26 11.07 2.00 -1.08
CA LEU A 26 10.42 1.73 -2.36
C LEU A 26 11.20 2.35 -3.52
N ASN A 27 11.50 1.51 -4.53
CA ASN A 27 12.04 1.96 -5.80
C ASN A 27 10.93 2.50 -6.72
N SER A 28 11.26 2.80 -7.98
CA SER A 28 10.31 3.35 -8.96
C SER A 28 9.11 2.42 -9.23
N GLU A 29 9.33 1.11 -9.26
CA GLU A 29 8.28 0.11 -9.49
C GLU A 29 7.40 -0.02 -8.25
N GLY A 30 8.00 -0.12 -7.06
CA GLY A 30 7.27 -0.12 -5.79
C GLY A 30 6.43 1.14 -5.58
N MET A 31 6.95 2.31 -5.96
CA MET A 31 6.19 3.56 -5.95
C MET A 31 5.04 3.59 -6.95
N THR A 32 5.17 2.85 -8.06
CA THR A 32 4.09 2.67 -9.03
C THR A 32 2.98 1.80 -8.45
N LEU A 33 3.33 0.68 -7.81
CA LEU A 33 2.37 -0.16 -7.09
C LEU A 33 1.64 0.62 -6.00
N LEU A 34 2.36 1.35 -5.16
CA LEU A 34 1.78 2.18 -4.10
C LEU A 34 0.78 3.20 -4.67
N ARG A 35 1.03 3.76 -5.86
CA ARG A 35 0.13 4.70 -6.53
C ARG A 35 -1.15 4.01 -7.03
N ILE A 36 -1.04 2.80 -7.58
CA ILE A 36 -2.18 2.01 -8.03
C ILE A 36 -3.06 1.65 -6.82
N ILE A 37 -2.45 1.14 -5.75
CA ILE A 37 -3.14 0.84 -4.49
C ILE A 37 -3.85 2.10 -3.97
N ALA A 38 -3.15 3.23 -3.90
CA ALA A 38 -3.72 4.49 -3.43
C ALA A 38 -4.94 4.93 -4.25
N ARG A 39 -4.90 4.81 -5.58
CA ARG A 39 -6.01 5.21 -6.45
C ARG A 39 -7.27 4.41 -6.17
N GLU A 40 -7.14 3.10 -5.98
CA GLU A 40 -8.29 2.22 -5.73
C GLU A 40 -8.79 2.37 -4.29
N VAL A 41 -7.89 2.35 -3.31
CA VAL A 41 -8.27 2.46 -1.89
C VAL A 41 -8.88 3.82 -1.58
N LEU A 42 -8.32 4.92 -2.07
CA LEU A 42 -8.81 6.27 -1.75
C LEU A 42 -10.14 6.61 -2.41
N ARG A 43 -10.57 5.84 -3.42
CA ARG A 43 -11.93 5.96 -3.98
C ARG A 43 -12.99 5.56 -2.94
N GLU A 44 -12.69 4.55 -2.13
CA GLU A 44 -13.62 4.02 -1.12
C GLU A 44 -13.33 4.56 0.28
N TYR A 45 -12.06 4.84 0.60
CA TYR A 45 -11.62 5.30 1.91
C TYR A 45 -10.78 6.60 1.83
N PRO A 46 -11.40 7.75 1.51
CA PRO A 46 -10.68 9.03 1.35
C PRO A 46 -9.92 9.47 2.60
N ALA A 47 -10.35 9.05 3.79
CA ALA A 47 -9.72 9.38 5.07
C ALA A 47 -8.26 8.89 5.17
N LEU A 48 -7.87 7.87 4.40
CA LEU A 48 -6.49 7.35 4.37
C LEU A 48 -5.52 8.23 3.57
N LYS A 49 -6.00 9.28 2.89
CA LYS A 49 -5.18 10.15 2.03
C LYS A 49 -3.92 10.71 2.73
N PRO A 50 -3.97 11.19 3.99
CA PRO A 50 -2.77 11.67 4.69
C PRO A 50 -1.75 10.55 4.92
N ARG A 51 -2.22 9.32 5.17
CA ARG A 51 -1.37 8.15 5.41
C ARG A 51 -0.63 7.74 4.13
N PHE A 52 -1.33 7.67 2.99
CA PHE A 52 -0.69 7.47 1.67
C PHE A 52 0.30 8.58 1.32
N ALA A 53 -0.01 9.84 1.62
CA ALA A 53 0.91 10.95 1.38
C ALA A 53 2.17 10.85 2.27
N LYS A 54 2.05 10.34 3.50
CA LYS A 54 3.20 10.08 4.38
C LYS A 54 4.05 8.92 3.85
N ALA A 55 3.43 7.79 3.48
CA ALA A 55 4.14 6.64 2.91
C ALA A 55 4.88 6.99 1.61
N ARG A 56 4.27 7.77 0.70
CA ARG A 56 4.93 8.24 -0.54
C ARG A 56 6.17 9.11 -0.30
N ARG A 57 6.18 9.87 0.80
CA ARG A 57 7.31 10.74 1.17
C ARG A 57 8.44 9.95 1.82
N ARG A 58 8.09 9.06 2.75
CA ARG A 58 9.08 8.29 3.50
C ARG A 58 9.64 7.09 2.74
N ARG A 59 8.76 6.32 2.08
CA ARG A 59 9.06 5.17 1.22
C ARG A 59 9.69 3.97 1.92
N ASP A 60 10.09 4.08 3.18
CA ASP A 60 10.65 2.96 3.93
C ASP A 60 9.63 1.85 4.18
N TYR A 61 10.12 0.62 4.25
CA TYR A 61 9.31 -0.58 4.45
C TYR A 61 8.42 -0.49 5.70
N GLU A 62 8.92 0.04 6.82
CA GLU A 62 8.17 0.12 8.07
C GLU A 62 6.90 0.98 7.91
N TYR A 63 7.04 2.16 7.32
CA TYR A 63 5.90 3.05 7.06
C TYR A 63 4.95 2.51 6.01
N VAL A 64 5.48 1.89 4.95
CA VAL A 64 4.65 1.32 3.89
C VAL A 64 3.86 0.13 4.43
N SER A 65 4.51 -0.82 5.11
CA SER A 65 3.84 -1.99 5.68
C SER A 65 2.82 -1.62 6.77
N SER A 66 3.10 -0.63 7.62
CA SER A 66 2.13 -0.10 8.58
C SER A 66 0.86 0.42 7.90
N LEU A 67 1.01 1.22 6.83
CA LEU A 67 -0.12 1.69 6.03
C LEU A 67 -0.88 0.53 5.38
N LEU A 68 -0.18 -0.43 4.79
CA LEU A 68 -0.82 -1.52 4.05
C LEU A 68 -1.57 -2.49 4.96
N ASN A 69 -1.07 -2.76 6.17
CA ASN A 69 -1.81 -3.53 7.18
C ASN A 69 -3.07 -2.79 7.65
N GLU A 70 -3.00 -1.47 7.80
CA GLU A 70 -4.18 -0.64 8.07
C GLU A 70 -5.19 -0.76 6.92
N VAL A 71 -4.75 -0.64 5.66
CA VAL A 71 -5.60 -0.84 4.47
C VAL A 71 -6.28 -2.20 4.49
N ILE A 72 -5.56 -3.29 4.76
CA ILE A 72 -6.15 -4.64 4.87
C ILE A 72 -7.24 -4.67 5.94
N SER A 73 -7.02 -4.01 7.07
CA SER A 73 -8.02 -3.95 8.16
C SER A 73 -9.31 -3.28 7.71
N TYR A 74 -9.24 -2.18 6.94
CA TYR A 74 -10.42 -1.52 6.35
C TYR A 74 -11.15 -2.41 5.34
N LEU A 75 -10.41 -3.15 4.50
CA LEU A 75 -10.99 -4.03 3.48
C LEU A 75 -11.67 -5.27 4.09
N SER A 76 -11.08 -5.83 5.15
CA SER A 76 -11.62 -7.00 5.86
C SER A 76 -12.91 -6.68 6.64
N GLN A 77 -13.01 -5.49 7.24
CA GLN A 77 -14.21 -5.05 7.98
C GLN A 77 -15.45 -4.89 7.08
N TYR A 78 -15.26 -4.72 5.76
CA TYR A 78 -16.33 -4.56 4.78
C TYR A 78 -16.67 -5.86 4.02
N SER A 79 -15.98 -6.95 4.34
CA SER A 79 -16.22 -8.28 3.76
C SER A 79 -17.21 -9.12 4.59
N GLN A 80 -17.84 -8.52 5.60
CA GLN A 80 -18.96 -9.05 6.38
C GLN A 80 -20.22 -8.23 6.10
#